data_AF-A0A7L0L5E9-F1
#
_entry.id   AF-A0A7L0L5E9-F1
#
_cell.length_a   1.000
_cell.length_b   1.000
_cell.length_c   1.000
_cell.angle_alpha   90.00
_cell.angle_beta   90.00
_cell.angle_gamma   90.00
#
_symmetry.space_group_name_H-M   'P 1'
#
loop_
_entity.id
_entity.type
_entity.pdbx_description
1 polymer ?
#
loop_
_entity_poly.entity_id
_entity_poly.type
_entity_poly.pdbx_seq_one_letter_code
_entity_poly.pdbx_strand_id
1 'polypeptide(L)'
;LSRYKFPTVKHCITGGEGLNPEVFAKWKTQTGLEIHEAYGQSETVAICANLKGMKIKPGSLGKPVLPYDVQIVDDRGTVVPLGQEGIIAIRVKPTRPFCLFSGYL
;
A
#
# COMPACT_ATOMS: atom_id res chain seq x y z
N LEU A 1 7.05 -13.00 -21.26
CA LEU A 1 7.90 -13.81 -20.36
C LEU A 1 8.03 -15.29 -20.80
N SER A 2 8.07 -15.58 -22.10
CA SER A 2 8.23 -16.95 -22.61
C SER A 2 9.68 -17.43 -22.65
N ARG A 3 10.63 -16.51 -22.85
CA ARG A 3 12.06 -16.82 -23.04
C ARG A 3 12.86 -17.02 -21.74
N TYR A 4 12.46 -16.37 -20.64
CA TYR A 4 13.17 -16.43 -19.36
C TYR A 4 12.23 -16.83 -18.23
N LYS A 5 12.74 -17.67 -17.31
CA LYS A 5 12.04 -18.15 -16.12
C LYS A 5 12.80 -17.73 -14.86
N PHE A 6 12.07 -17.44 -13.79
CA PHE A 6 12.63 -16.96 -12.52
C PHE A 6 12.20 -17.86 -11.36
N PRO A 7 12.64 -19.14 -11.33
CA PRO A 7 12.14 -20.14 -10.39
C PRO A 7 12.44 -19.80 -8.91
N THR A 8 13.39 -18.90 -8.65
CA THR A 8 13.77 -18.47 -7.30
C THR A 8 12.95 -17.28 -6.79
N VAL A 9 12.22 -16.58 -7.66
CA VAL A 9 11.37 -15.45 -7.27
C VAL A 9 10.09 -15.99 -6.64
N LYS A 10 9.80 -15.55 -5.41
CA LYS A 10 8.67 -16.04 -4.61
C LYS A 10 7.65 -14.96 -4.26
N HIS A 11 8.00 -13.70 -4.41
CA HIS A 11 7.18 -12.58 -3.96
C HIS A 11 7.53 -11.32 -4.77
N CYS A 12 6.52 -10.64 -5.28
CA CYS A 12 6.66 -9.43 -6.06
C CYS A 12 5.86 -8.31 -5.39
N ILE A 13 6.47 -7.14 -5.26
CA ILE A 13 5.86 -5.96 -4.65
C ILE A 13 5.93 -4.81 -5.66
N THR A 14 4.96 -3.92 -5.64
CA THR A 14 4.96 -2.65 -6.38
C THR A 14 4.57 -1.49 -5.47
N GLY A 15 4.95 -0.26 -5.85
CA GLY A 15 4.55 0.96 -5.16
C GLY A 15 4.93 2.20 -5.98
N GLY A 16 4.47 3.36 -5.54
CA GLY A 16 4.71 4.66 -6.19
C GLY A 16 3.57 5.13 -7.10
N GLU A 17 2.92 4.22 -7.80
CA GLU A 17 1.70 4.48 -8.58
C GLU A 17 0.66 3.38 -8.38
N GLY A 18 -0.59 3.67 -8.74
CA GLY A 18 -1.68 2.71 -8.64
C GLY A 18 -1.49 1.52 -9.59
N LEU A 19 -1.56 0.30 -9.06
CA LEU A 19 -1.37 -0.91 -9.86
C LEU A 19 -2.55 -1.12 -10.82
N ASN A 20 -2.29 -0.98 -12.12
CA ASN A 20 -3.27 -1.27 -13.16
C ASN A 20 -3.72 -2.75 -13.08
N PRO A 21 -5.03 -3.05 -12.98
CA PRO A 21 -5.55 -4.41 -12.93
C PRO A 21 -5.13 -5.30 -14.10
N GLU A 22 -4.93 -4.72 -15.29
CA GLU A 22 -4.47 -5.45 -16.48
C GLU A 22 -3.02 -5.93 -16.31
N VAL A 23 -2.15 -5.08 -15.74
CA VAL A 23 -0.75 -5.43 -15.43
C VAL A 23 -0.72 -6.55 -14.40
N PHE A 24 -1.53 -6.45 -13.34
CA PHE A 24 -1.67 -7.50 -12.33
C PHE A 24 -2.08 -8.84 -12.95
N ALA A 25 -3.11 -8.85 -13.78
CA ALA A 25 -3.61 -10.06 -14.43
C ALA A 25 -2.56 -10.67 -15.38
N LYS A 26 -1.95 -9.86 -16.26
CA LYS A 26 -0.90 -10.31 -17.19
C LYS A 26 0.32 -10.89 -16.46
N TRP A 27 0.73 -10.28 -15.34
CA TRP A 27 1.84 -10.78 -14.54
C TRP A 27 1.52 -12.14 -13.92
N LYS A 28 0.34 -12.27 -13.31
CA LYS A 28 -0.11 -13.53 -12.71
C LYS A 28 -0.21 -14.66 -13.73
N THR A 29 -0.78 -14.41 -14.90
CA THR A 29 -0.87 -15.40 -15.98
C THR A 29 0.50 -15.84 -16.49
N GLN A 30 1.47 -14.91 -16.60
CA GLN A 30 2.78 -15.22 -17.18
C GLN A 30 3.78 -15.82 -16.19
N THR A 31 3.66 -15.50 -14.90
CA THR A 31 4.65 -15.89 -13.87
C THR A 31 4.08 -16.83 -12.80
N GLY A 32 2.76 -16.91 -12.67
CA GLY A 32 2.09 -17.58 -11.55
C GLY A 32 2.14 -16.80 -10.22
N LEU A 33 2.80 -15.64 -10.18
CA LEU A 33 2.97 -14.83 -8.98
C LEU A 33 1.98 -13.66 -8.95
N GLU A 34 1.53 -13.29 -7.77
CA GLU A 34 0.75 -12.07 -7.57
C GLU A 34 1.68 -10.87 -7.29
N ILE A 35 1.25 -9.67 -7.69
CA ILE A 35 1.92 -8.42 -7.34
C ILE A 35 1.23 -7.84 -6.10
N HIS A 36 2.00 -7.60 -5.05
CA HIS A 36 1.52 -7.00 -3.80
C HIS A 36 1.77 -5.50 -3.82
N GLU A 37 0.71 -4.70 -3.88
CA GLU A 37 0.81 -3.24 -3.87
C GLU A 37 1.08 -2.71 -2.46
N ALA A 38 1.97 -1.72 -2.37
CA ALA A 38 2.28 -0.97 -1.17
C ALA A 38 2.26 0.53 -1.47
N TYR A 39 1.70 1.31 -0.55
CA TYR A 39 1.55 2.75 -0.63
C TYR A 39 2.32 3.43 0.49
N GLY A 40 3.01 4.51 0.13
CA GLY A 40 3.87 5.30 1.00
C GLY A 40 4.38 6.54 0.28
N GLN A 41 5.10 7.38 1.01
CA GLN A 41 5.68 8.63 0.54
C GLN A 41 7.07 8.84 1.18
N SER A 42 7.87 9.76 0.65
CA SER A 42 9.21 10.08 1.14
C SER A 42 9.26 10.43 2.64
N GLU A 43 8.21 11.06 3.15
CA GLU A 43 8.04 11.49 4.54
C GLU A 43 7.69 10.32 5.48
N THR A 44 7.44 9.16 4.91
CA THR A 44 6.95 7.95 5.57
C THR A 44 7.72 6.71 5.06
N VAL A 45 7.20 5.52 5.33
CA VAL A 45 7.61 4.29 4.64
C VAL A 45 6.38 3.72 3.91
N ALA A 46 6.27 2.40 3.72
CA ALA A 46 4.98 1.81 3.37
C ALA A 46 3.99 1.93 4.54
N ILE A 47 2.92 2.72 4.35
CA ILE A 47 1.87 2.94 5.37
C ILE A 47 0.65 2.05 5.14
N CYS A 48 0.40 1.64 3.90
CA CYS A 48 -0.62 0.66 3.53
C CYS A 48 -0.01 -0.38 2.59
N ALA A 49 -0.35 -1.65 2.74
CA ALA A 49 0.10 -2.69 1.82
C ALA A 49 -0.83 -3.89 1.76
N ASN A 50 -0.78 -4.62 0.64
CA ASN A 50 -1.30 -5.96 0.51
C ASN A 50 -0.26 -6.97 1.04
N LEU A 51 -0.23 -7.18 2.36
CA LEU A 51 0.77 -8.06 2.99
C LEU A 51 0.65 -9.52 2.50
N LYS A 52 1.76 -10.26 2.61
CA LYS A 52 1.79 -11.68 2.27
C LYS A 52 0.71 -12.46 3.02
N GLY A 53 -0.04 -13.29 2.31
CA GLY A 53 -1.14 -14.08 2.85
C GLY A 53 -2.49 -13.35 2.88
N MET A 54 -2.54 -12.06 2.56
CA MET A 54 -3.81 -11.35 2.39
C MET A 54 -4.43 -11.64 1.02
N LYS A 55 -5.76 -11.68 0.97
CA LYS A 55 -6.49 -11.66 -0.30
C LYS A 55 -6.32 -10.28 -0.94
N ILE A 56 -5.68 -10.23 -2.10
CA ILE A 56 -5.49 -9.01 -2.88
C ILE A 56 -6.83 -8.61 -3.49
N LYS A 57 -7.21 -7.34 -3.29
CA LYS A 57 -8.33 -6.69 -3.99
C LYS A 57 -7.72 -5.74 -5.03
N PRO A 58 -7.81 -6.05 -6.34
CA PRO A 58 -7.29 -5.14 -7.38
C PRO A 58 -7.86 -3.72 -7.23
N GLY A 59 -7.00 -2.71 -7.37
CA GLY A 59 -7.36 -1.30 -7.18
C GLY A 59 -7.44 -0.86 -5.71
N SER A 60 -7.00 -1.68 -4.76
CA SER A 60 -6.94 -1.35 -3.34
C SER A 60 -5.50 -1.29 -2.85
N LEU A 61 -5.13 -0.21 -2.15
CA LEU A 61 -3.80 -0.01 -1.55
C LEU A 61 -3.47 -1.01 -0.40
N GLY A 62 -4.41 -1.89 -0.07
CA GLY A 62 -4.30 -2.89 0.98
C GLY A 62 -4.78 -2.36 2.33
N LYS A 63 -4.09 -2.75 3.40
CA LYS A 63 -4.43 -2.37 4.78
C LYS A 63 -3.30 -1.59 5.43
N PRO A 64 -3.58 -0.80 6.48
CA PRO A 64 -2.56 -0.11 7.25
C PRO A 64 -1.48 -1.08 7.77
N VAL A 65 -0.22 -0.67 7.67
CA VAL A 65 0.94 -1.41 8.16
C VAL A 65 1.34 -0.84 9.53
N LEU A 66 1.66 -1.72 10.48
CA LEU A 66 2.14 -1.27 11.79
C LEU A 66 3.48 -0.51 11.64
N PRO A 67 3.69 0.57 12.41
CA PRO A 67 2.88 1.05 13.54
C PRO A 67 1.84 2.13 13.17
N TYR A 68 1.52 2.34 11.89
CA TYR A 68 0.68 3.45 11.46
C TYR A 68 -0.80 3.20 11.76
N ASP A 69 -1.43 4.13 12.48
CA ASP A 69 -2.88 4.29 12.52
C ASP A 69 -3.31 5.19 11.36
N VAL A 70 -3.59 4.56 10.21
CA VAL A 70 -4.03 5.23 8.99
C VAL A 70 -5.55 5.34 8.99
N GLN A 71 -6.05 6.54 8.74
CA GLN A 71 -7.47 6.89 8.72
C GLN A 71 -7.81 7.65 7.44
N ILE A 72 -9.10 7.67 7.09
CA ILE A 72 -9.63 8.62 6.11
C ILE A 72 -10.29 9.76 6.88
N VAL A 73 -9.92 10.99 6.57
CA VAL A 73 -10.41 12.19 7.26
C VAL A 73 -10.99 13.21 6.30
N ASP A 74 -11.85 14.09 6.82
CA ASP A 74 -12.33 15.28 6.11
C ASP A 74 -11.29 16.42 6.13
N ASP A 75 -11.66 17.56 5.55
CA ASP A 75 -10.85 18.79 5.50
C ASP A 75 -10.56 19.40 6.88
N ARG A 76 -11.31 19.00 7.91
CA ARG A 76 -11.14 19.42 9.31
C ARG A 76 -10.33 18.41 10.13
N GLY A 77 -9.90 17.30 9.52
CA GLY A 77 -9.16 16.24 10.19
C GLY A 77 -10.04 15.29 11.03
N THR A 78 -11.35 15.29 10.81
CA THR A 78 -12.29 14.36 11.46
C THR A 78 -12.36 13.06 10.67
N VAL A 79 -12.31 11.91 11.34
CA VAL A 79 -12.44 10.61 10.69
C VAL A 79 -13.83 10.47 10.06
N VAL A 80 -13.86 10.11 8.78
CA VAL A 80 -15.12 9.92 8.04
C VAL A 80 -15.64 8.48 8.15
N PRO A 81 -16.95 8.24 7.97
CA PRO A 81 -17.52 6.90 7.92
C PRO A 81 -16.95 6.03 6.78
N LEU A 82 -17.07 4.70 6.95
CA LEU A 82 -16.69 3.74 5.93
C LEU A 82 -17.45 3.98 4.61
N GLY A 83 -16.72 3.98 3.50
CA GLY A 83 -17.26 4.19 2.15
C GLY A 83 -17.39 5.65 1.73
N GLN A 84 -17.09 6.61 2.64
CA GLN A 84 -16.99 8.02 2.29
C GLN A 84 -15.57 8.37 1.83
N GLU A 85 -15.47 9.17 0.77
CA GLU A 85 -14.20 9.70 0.27
C GLU A 85 -13.64 10.77 1.22
N GLY A 86 -12.30 10.83 1.31
CA GLY A 86 -11.59 11.81 2.11
C GLY A 86 -10.07 11.70 1.92
N ILE A 87 -9.32 12.32 2.82
CA ILE A 87 -7.87 12.40 2.77
C ILE A 87 -7.26 11.26 3.59
N ILE A 88 -6.26 10.56 3.05
CA ILE A 88 -5.48 9.57 3.81
C ILE A 88 -4.62 10.31 4.83
N ALA A 89 -4.78 10.01 6.11
CA ALA A 89 -4.05 10.63 7.21
C ALA A 89 -3.46 9.59 8.17
N ILE A 90 -2.35 9.95 8.82
CA ILE A 90 -1.70 9.14 9.86
C ILE A 90 -1.87 9.86 11.19
N ARG A 91 -2.37 9.15 12.21
CA ARG A 91 -2.42 9.69 13.57
C ARG A 91 -1.00 9.83 14.14
N VAL A 92 -0.64 11.04 14.56
CA VAL A 92 0.68 11.36 15.16
C VAL A 92 0.61 11.78 16.64
N LYS A 93 -0.59 11.85 17.21
CA LYS A 93 -0.84 12.19 18.62
C LYS A 93 -1.78 11.15 19.26
N PRO A 94 -1.59 10.79 20.55
CA PRO A 94 -0.54 11.30 21.45
C PRO A 94 0.85 10.74 21.14
N THR A 95 0.93 9.63 20.40
CA THR A 95 2.18 8.95 20.06
C THR A 95 2.51 9.14 18.59
N ARG A 96 3.70 9.63 18.29
CA ARG A 96 4.22 9.73 16.92
C ARG A 96 4.82 8.38 16.49
N PRO A 97 4.46 7.83 15.32
CA PRO A 97 5.13 6.65 14.76
C PRO A 97 6.63 6.87 14.64
N PHE A 98 7.44 5.90 15.08
CA PHE A 98 8.91 6.04 15.14
C PHE A 98 9.55 6.22 13.75
N CYS A 99 8.88 5.74 12.70
CA CYS A 99 9.33 5.71 11.32
C CYS A 99 8.77 6.87 10.46
N LEU A 100 8.19 7.90 11.09
CA LEU A 100 7.81 9.13 10.39
C LEU A 100 9.03 10.06 10.31
N PHE A 101 9.21 10.78 9.20
CA PHE A 101 10.24 11.83 9.10
C PHE A 101 10.13 12.87 10.23
N SER A 102 11.21 13.60 10.48
CA SER A 102 11.28 14.58 11.57
C SER A 102 10.61 15.92 11.25
N GLY A 103 10.27 16.16 9.98
CA GLY A 103 9.82 17.45 9.47
C GLY A 103 10.66 17.89 8.27
N TYR A 104 10.18 18.91 7.56
CA TYR A 104 10.98 19.61 6.55
C TYR A 104 11.97 20.56 7.22
N LEU A 105 13.10 20.82 6.55
CA LEU A 105 14.13 21.76 7.01
C LEU A 105 13.62 23.21 7.04
#